data_AF-A0A7T1I9B1-F1
#
_entry.id   AF-A0A7T1I9B1-F1
#
_cell.length_a   1.000
_cell.length_b   1.000
_cell.length_c   1.000
_cell.angle_alpha   90.00
_cell.angle_beta   90.00
_cell.angle_gamma   90.00
#
_symmetry.space_group_name_H-M   'P 1'
#
loop_
_entity.id
_entity.type
_entity.pdbx_description
1 polymer ?
#
loop_
_entity_poly.entity_id
_entity_poly.type
_entity_poly.pdbx_seq_one_letter_code
_entity_poly.pdbx_strand_id
1 'polypeptide(L)'
;MDRYFRSYQFFFTSASTERATFPVAAFMRFTDGTSLQVVNETPTFEPGTGRKFGPFQAVPGKRTNLMNFRVGSTTRPAAVGFSYRISVQGCD
;
A
#
# COMPACT_ATOMS: atom_id res chain seq x y z
N MET A 1 2.21 23.35 5.94
CA MET A 1 2.31 22.64 7.23
C MET A 1 2.98 21.30 6.98
N ASP A 2 4.26 21.17 7.31
CA ASP A 2 4.97 19.89 7.29
C ASP A 2 4.55 19.07 8.51
N ARG A 3 3.52 18.25 8.38
CA ARG A 3 3.06 17.40 9.48
C ARG A 3 3.87 16.11 9.50
N TYR A 4 4.64 15.91 10.56
CA TYR A 4 5.38 14.68 10.82
C TYR A 4 4.46 13.69 11.53
N PHE A 5 4.16 12.56 10.87
CA PHE A 5 3.33 11.52 11.47
C PHE A 5 4.22 10.47 12.14
N ARG A 6 3.78 9.95 13.29
CA ARG A 6 4.50 8.89 14.02
C ARG A 6 4.35 7.52 13.37
N SER A 7 3.23 7.30 12.67
CA SER A 7 3.00 6.05 11.97
C SER A 7 2.18 6.23 10.70
N TYR A 8 2.27 5.24 9.82
CA TYR A 8 1.61 5.23 8.52
C TYR A 8 0.82 3.94 8.33
N GLN A 9 -0.39 4.06 7.83
CA GLN A 9 -1.27 2.93 7.52
C GLN A 9 -1.62 2.97 6.04
N PHE A 10 -1.57 1.80 5.41
CA PHE A 10 -1.98 1.63 4.02
C PHE A 10 -3.27 0.82 4.00
N PHE A 11 -4.24 1.26 3.21
CA PHE A 11 -5.48 0.55 3.01
C PHE A 11 -5.54 0.10 1.56
N PHE A 12 -5.89 -1.15 1.36
CA PHE A 12 -6.18 -1.71 0.07
C PHE A 12 -7.60 -2.28 0.09
N THR A 13 -8.39 -1.96 -0.92
CA THR A 13 -9.72 -2.56 -1.12
C THR A 13 -9.84 -3.04 -2.55
N SER A 14 -10.19 -4.31 -2.73
CA SER A 14 -10.57 -4.86 -4.02
C SER A 14 -11.91 -4.27 -4.45
N ALA A 15 -11.92 -3.60 -5.59
CA ALA A 15 -13.12 -3.16 -6.28
C ALA A 15 -13.41 -4.04 -7.51
N SER A 16 -12.72 -5.18 -7.63
CA SER A 16 -12.98 -6.16 -8.67
C SER A 16 -14.35 -6.80 -8.52
N THR A 17 -14.92 -7.25 -9.63
CA THR A 17 -16.20 -8.00 -9.66
C THR A 17 -16.03 -9.48 -9.29
N GLU A 18 -14.80 -9.99 -9.33
CA GLU A 18 -14.45 -11.38 -9.02
C GLU A 18 -13.32 -11.47 -8.00
N ARG A 19 -13.18 -12.65 -7.40
CA ARG A 19 -12.05 -12.98 -6.51
C ARG A 19 -10.73 -12.83 -7.27
N ALA A 20 -9.83 -12.05 -6.70
CA ALA A 20 -8.61 -11.62 -7.39
C ALA A 20 -7.39 -11.65 -6.46
N THR A 21 -6.24 -12.04 -7.02
CA THR A 21 -4.95 -12.02 -6.33
C THR A 21 -4.16 -10.79 -6.77
N PHE A 22 -3.54 -10.10 -5.81
CA PHE A 22 -2.84 -8.84 -6.05
C PHE A 22 -1.46 -8.89 -5.41
N PRO A 23 -0.37 -8.85 -6.19
CA PRO A 23 0.96 -8.59 -5.66
C PRO A 23 0.98 -7.14 -5.16
N VAL A 24 1.05 -6.98 -3.85
CA VAL A 24 1.05 -5.69 -3.17
C VAL A 24 2.43 -5.44 -2.58
N ALA A 25 3.04 -4.33 -2.97
CA ALA A 25 4.23 -3.80 -2.34
C ALA A 25 4.01 -2.35 -1.91
N ALA A 26 4.52 -1.99 -0.73
CA ALA A 26 4.45 -0.62 -0.22
C ALA A 26 5.82 -0.17 0.27
N PHE A 27 6.14 1.10 0.03
CA PHE A 27 7.44 1.68 0.34
C PHE A 27 7.27 3.03 1.04
N MET A 28 7.99 3.21 2.14
CA MET A 28 8.23 4.52 2.73
C MET A 28 9.46 5.13 2.07
N ARG A 29 9.28 6.23 1.33
CA ARG A 29 10.39 7.00 0.77
C ARG A 29 10.76 8.13 1.71
N PHE A 30 12.04 8.35 1.87
CA PHE A 30 12.58 9.37 2.75
C PHE A 30 13.18 10.54 1.96
N THR A 31 13.34 11.69 2.61
CA THR A 31 13.92 12.89 1.97
C THR A 31 15.40 12.74 1.63
N ASP A 32 16.09 11.77 2.23
CA ASP A 32 17.48 11.41 1.92
C ASP A 32 17.62 10.57 0.62
N GLY A 33 16.50 10.33 -0.08
CA GLY A 33 16.44 9.54 -1.32
C GLY A 33 16.35 8.03 -1.09
N THR A 34 16.50 7.55 0.14
CA THR A 34 16.36 6.12 0.47
C THR A 34 14.90 5.71 0.58
N SER A 35 14.65 4.39 0.51
CA SER A 35 13.32 3.82 0.68
C SER A 35 13.34 2.56 1.51
N LEU A 36 12.35 2.41 2.38
CA LEU A 36 12.09 1.18 3.14
C LEU A 36 10.86 0.49 2.57
N GLN A 37 11.01 -0.76 2.15
CA GLN A 37 9.87 -1.60 1.80
C GLN A 37 9.18 -2.09 3.08
N VAL A 38 7.89 -1.82 3.21
CA VAL A 38 7.10 -2.16 4.40
C VAL A 38 6.02 -3.21 4.12
N VAL A 39 5.68 -3.43 2.85
CA VAL A 39 4.79 -4.52 2.41
C VAL A 39 5.41 -5.23 1.19
N ASN A 40 5.32 -6.55 1.18
CA ASN A 40 5.66 -7.41 0.04
C ASN A 40 4.84 -8.71 0.10
N GLU A 41 3.57 -8.62 -0.23
CA GLU A 41 2.64 -9.74 -0.10
C GLU A 41 1.82 -9.94 -1.37
N THR A 42 1.30 -11.14 -1.60
CA THR A 42 0.43 -11.43 -2.76
C THR A 42 -0.93 -11.95 -2.29
N PRO A 43 -1.72 -11.13 -1.56
CA PRO A 43 -3.02 -11.55 -1.02
C PRO A 43 -4.08 -11.77 -2.10
N THR A 44 -5.05 -12.61 -1.78
CA THR A 44 -6.28 -12.81 -2.55
C THR A 44 -7.45 -12.17 -1.82
N PHE A 45 -8.25 -11.40 -2.54
CA PHE A 45 -9.41 -10.68 -2.00
C PHE A 45 -10.69 -11.08 -2.72
N GLU A 46 -11.78 -11.19 -1.95
CA GLU A 46 -13.14 -11.22 -2.49
C GLU A 46 -13.57 -9.81 -2.97
N PRO A 47 -14.53 -9.71 -3.90
CA PRO A 47 -15.10 -8.42 -4.33
C PRO A 47 -15.51 -7.54 -3.14
N GLY A 48 -15.08 -6.27 -3.15
CA GLY A 48 -15.42 -5.29 -2.10
C GLY A 48 -14.64 -5.43 -0.79
N THR A 49 -13.84 -6.50 -0.61
CA THR A 49 -13.06 -6.70 0.61
C THR A 49 -11.73 -5.97 0.56
N GLY A 50 -11.17 -5.67 1.73
CA GLY A 50 -9.91 -4.97 1.83
C GLY A 50 -9.10 -5.37 3.05
N ARG A 51 -7.85 -4.91 3.07
CA ARG A 51 -6.94 -5.11 4.18
C ARG A 51 -6.19 -3.82 4.48
N LYS A 52 -5.97 -3.62 5.78
CA LYS A 52 -5.06 -2.61 6.31
C LYS A 52 -3.67 -3.23 6.48
N PHE A 53 -2.65 -2.54 6.01
CA PHE A 53 -1.25 -2.82 6.28
C PHE A 53 -0.68 -1.77 7.23
N GLY A 54 0.10 -2.21 8.22
CA GLY A 54 0.60 -1.37 9.30
C GLY A 54 -0.32 -1.35 10.53
N PRO A 55 -0.12 -0.39 11.45
CA PRO A 55 0.71 0.81 11.31
C PRO A 55 2.21 0.52 11.20
N PHE A 56 2.88 1.22 10.29
CA PHE A 56 4.33 1.25 10.15
C PHE A 56 4.89 2.48 10.85
N GLN A 57 5.83 2.29 11.77
CA GLN A 57 6.41 3.39 12.53
C GLN A 57 7.28 4.27 11.62
N ALA A 58 7.31 5.57 11.90
CA ALA A 58 8.30 6.47 11.33
C ALA A 58 9.71 5.99 11.74
N VAL A 59 10.65 6.04 10.80
CA VAL A 59 12.03 5.59 11.06
C VAL A 59 12.79 6.71 11.78
N PRO A 60 13.36 6.47 12.97
CA PRO A 60 14.14 7.47 13.69
C PRO A 60 15.26 8.05 12.83
N GLY A 61 15.42 9.37 12.85
CA GLY A 61 16.45 10.06 12.06
C GLY A 61 16.15 10.15 10.55
N LYS A 62 15.04 9.56 10.07
CA LYS A 62 14.59 9.72 8.68
C LYS A 62 13.28 10.48 8.60
N ARG A 63 13.21 11.41 7.64
CA ARG A 63 11.98 12.15 7.32
C ARG A 63 11.27 11.47 6.16
N THR A 64 10.06 10.98 6.39
CA THR A 64 9.24 10.40 5.33
C THR A 64 8.77 11.51 4.38
N ASN A 65 8.94 11.27 3.08
CA ASN A 65 8.59 12.18 2.00
C ASN A 65 7.35 11.69 1.25
N LEU A 66 7.35 10.41 0.85
CA LEU A 66 6.29 9.80 0.06
C LEU A 66 6.00 8.39 0.58
N MET A 67 4.77 7.94 0.34
CA MET A 67 4.37 6.56 0.53
C MET A 67 3.94 6.01 -0.81
N ASN A 68 4.71 5.06 -1.33
CA ASN A 68 4.44 4.46 -2.62
C ASN A 68 3.73 3.13 -2.42
N PHE A 69 2.66 2.93 -3.19
CA PHE A 69 1.94 1.68 -3.26
C PHE A 69 2.07 1.13 -4.68
N ARG A 70 2.52 -0.11 -4.80
CA ARG A 70 2.66 -0.82 -6.07
C ARG A 70 1.75 -2.04 -6.03
N VAL A 71 0.80 -2.07 -6.96
CA VAL A 71 -0.08 -3.22 -7.17
C VAL A 71 0.29 -3.83 -8.51
N GLY A 72 0.79 -5.05 -8.48
CA GLY A 72 0.97 -5.86 -9.67
C GLY A 72 -0.37 -6.44 -10.15
N SER A 73 -0.36 -6.99 -11.36
CA SER A 73 -1.42 -7.86 -11.85
C SER A 73 -0.89 -9.29 -11.88
N THR A 74 -1.53 -10.25 -11.21
CA THR A 74 -1.17 -11.66 -11.36
C THR A 74 -1.84 -12.30 -12.58
N THR A 75 -1.02 -12.99 -13.37
CA THR A 75 -1.25 -14.14 -14.29
C THR A 75 -2.43 -14.15 -15.28
N ARG A 76 -3.37 -13.22 -15.24
CA ARG A 76 -4.43 -13.09 -16.26
C ARG A 76 -4.48 -11.67 -16.82
N PRO A 77 -3.54 -11.29 -17.70
CA PRO A 77 -3.56 -9.99 -18.39
C PRO A 77 -4.83 -9.75 -19.22
N ALA A 78 -5.64 -10.79 -19.48
CA ALA A 78 -6.91 -10.72 -20.21
C ALA A 78 -8.15 -10.55 -19.30
N ALA A 79 -8.03 -10.60 -17.98
CA ALA A 79 -9.18 -10.37 -17.09
C ALA A 79 -9.48 -8.87 -16.99
N VAL A 80 -10.42 -8.43 -17.82
CA VAL A 80 -11.10 -7.13 -17.72
C VAL A 80 -11.88 -7.13 -16.40
N GLY A 81 -11.52 -6.27 -15.44
CA GLY A 81 -12.25 -6.17 -14.16
C GLY A 81 -11.42 -6.06 -12.89
N PHE A 82 -10.08 -6.05 -12.95
CA PHE A 82 -9.27 -5.76 -11.77
C PHE A 82 -9.33 -4.28 -11.43
N SER A 83 -10.06 -3.94 -10.37
CA SER A 83 -10.11 -2.58 -9.83
C SER A 83 -9.75 -2.62 -8.35
N TYR A 84 -9.10 -1.58 -7.87
CA TYR A 84 -8.78 -1.44 -6.45
C TYR A 84 -8.79 0.01 -6.01
N ARG A 85 -8.96 0.21 -4.72
CA ARG A 85 -8.79 1.50 -4.04
C ARG A 85 -7.64 1.39 -3.08
N ILE A 86 -6.78 2.40 -3.12
CA ILE A 86 -5.67 2.55 -2.18
C ILE A 86 -5.79 3.88 -1.46
N SER A 87 -5.57 3.87 -0.16
CA SER A 87 -5.41 5.09 0.62
C SER A 87 -4.29 4.93 1.62
N VAL A 88 -3.65 6.05 1.95
CA VAL A 88 -2.58 6.12 2.94
C VAL A 88 -2.97 7.17 3.97
N GLN A 89 -2.81 6.80 5.24
CA GLN A 89 -3.07 7.70 6.35
C GLN A 89 -1.82 7.83 7.22
N GLY A 90 -1.43 9.06 7.50
CA GLY A 90 -0.49 9.37 8.58
C GLY A 90 -1.24 9.53 9.91
N CYS A 91 -0.72 8.92 10.96
CA CYS A 91 -1.26 8.97 12.34
C CYS A 91 -0.20 9.57 13.29
N ASP A 92 -0.65 10.41 14.23
CA ASP A 92 0.17 11.02 15.29
C ASP A 92 0.29 10.14 16.56
#